data_AF-A0A940KJ91-F1
#
_entry.id   AF-A0A940KJ91-F1
#
_cell.length_a   1.000
_cell.length_b   1.000
_cell.length_c   1.000
_cell.angle_alpha   90.00
_cell.angle_beta   90.00
_cell.angle_gamma   90.00
#
_symmetry.space_group_name_H-M   'P 1'
#
loop_
_entity.id
_entity.type
_entity.pdbx_description
1 polymer ?
#
loop_
_entity_poly.entity_id
_entity_poly.type
_entity_poly.pdbx_seq_one_letter_code
_entity_poly.pdbx_strand_id
1 'polypeptide(L)'
;MKKSFVFFCTLMVGALSFSSCNKSLKDDVKDLRNQLGFDEPISVTTTFTDYKNESRTVTGVYKFKDGASGSNALIKNANGTYTIRIERGDAIHSDEGVELYFTYDPTTKKILEKGSTHYWEDQGTSNSYVNVQQYEAAITGLTFNLDIKSIDLETGSISVEVKIEGTKEYSQAHSGYVPNSNSGFTTTYTFTGKLKKFTVNQPA
;
A
#
# COMPACT_ATOMS: atom_id res chain seq x y z
N MET A 1 28.74 50.48 -56.74
CA MET A 1 28.11 50.80 -55.42
C MET A 1 28.66 49.80 -54.41
N LYS A 2 29.60 50.24 -53.58
CA LYS A 2 29.46 50.49 -52.13
C LYS A 2 29.19 49.21 -51.30
N LYS A 3 30.29 48.74 -50.69
CA LYS A 3 30.51 48.02 -49.43
C LYS A 3 29.26 47.79 -48.55
N SER A 4 29.17 46.59 -47.95
CA SER A 4 29.31 46.44 -46.49
C SER A 4 29.46 44.97 -46.07
N PHE A 5 30.63 44.68 -45.53
CA PHE A 5 30.91 43.66 -44.53
C PHE A 5 30.18 44.02 -43.23
N VAL A 6 29.51 43.07 -42.58
CA VAL A 6 29.37 43.09 -41.11
C VAL A 6 29.54 41.67 -40.59
N PHE A 7 30.74 41.44 -40.05
CA PHE A 7 31.02 40.42 -39.04
C PHE A 7 30.43 40.93 -37.71
N PHE A 8 29.68 40.10 -37.01
CA PHE A 8 29.61 40.16 -35.55
C PHE A 8 29.76 38.73 -35.01
N CYS A 9 31.00 38.41 -34.65
CA CYS A 9 31.26 37.40 -33.65
C CYS A 9 30.81 37.91 -32.27
N THR A 10 30.69 36.96 -31.34
CA THR A 10 30.68 37.11 -29.88
C THR A 10 29.41 37.64 -29.21
N LEU A 11 28.57 36.68 -28.79
CA LEU A 11 28.20 36.56 -27.38
C LEU A 11 28.22 35.07 -27.01
N MET A 12 29.42 34.60 -26.63
CA MET A 12 29.49 33.59 -25.58
C MET A 12 28.93 34.22 -24.31
N VAL A 13 27.97 33.55 -23.69
CA VAL A 13 27.81 33.31 -22.24
C VAL A 13 26.36 32.86 -22.07
N GLY A 14 26.17 31.57 -22.31
CA GLY A 14 25.06 30.76 -21.84
C GLY A 14 25.61 29.41 -21.39
N ALA A 15 26.80 29.41 -20.79
CA ALA A 15 27.28 28.26 -20.06
C ALA A 15 26.40 28.10 -18.81
N LEU A 16 26.07 26.85 -18.51
CA LEU A 16 25.65 26.36 -17.19
C LEU A 16 24.20 26.63 -16.79
N SER A 17 23.27 25.83 -17.33
CA SER A 17 22.08 25.42 -16.56
C SER A 17 21.64 23.97 -16.84
N PHE A 18 22.55 23.10 -17.28
CA PHE A 18 22.41 21.65 -17.13
C PHE A 18 23.06 21.20 -15.81
N SER A 19 22.69 21.81 -14.68
CA SER A 19 23.10 21.33 -13.37
C SER A 19 22.13 20.24 -12.89
N SER A 20 22.23 19.03 -13.46
CA SER A 20 21.77 17.78 -12.83
C SER A 20 21.93 16.60 -13.81
N CYS A 21 23.17 16.27 -14.22
CA CYS A 21 23.50 15.00 -14.86
C CYS A 21 24.63 14.32 -14.08
N ASN A 22 24.43 14.15 -12.77
CA ASN A 22 25.41 13.54 -11.86
C ASN A 22 24.82 12.31 -11.14
N LYS A 23 23.83 11.64 -11.75
CA LYS A 23 23.49 10.26 -11.37
C LYS A 23 24.39 9.33 -12.17
N SER A 24 25.16 8.51 -11.46
CA SER A 24 25.97 7.48 -12.12
C SER A 24 25.07 6.32 -12.53
N LEU A 25 25.46 5.57 -13.57
CA LEU A 25 24.76 4.34 -13.99
C LEU A 25 24.58 3.34 -12.82
N LYS A 26 25.47 3.39 -11.84
CA LYS A 26 25.39 2.60 -10.60
C LYS A 26 24.26 3.06 -9.69
N ASP A 27 23.99 4.35 -9.64
CA ASP A 27 22.83 4.92 -8.95
C ASP A 27 21.54 4.56 -9.68
N ASP A 28 21.55 4.59 -11.02
CA ASP A 28 20.40 4.16 -11.81
C ASP A 28 20.12 2.66 -11.64
N VAL A 29 21.14 1.81 -11.60
CA VAL A 29 21.00 0.37 -11.32
C VAL A 29 20.54 0.13 -9.87
N LYS A 30 20.98 0.95 -8.92
CA LYS A 30 20.52 0.87 -7.52
C LYS A 30 19.06 1.33 -7.41
N ASP A 31 18.68 2.40 -8.10
CA ASP A 31 17.31 2.90 -8.17
C ASP A 31 16.41 1.89 -8.87
N LEU A 32 16.83 1.28 -9.98
CA LEU A 32 16.15 0.17 -10.65
C LEU A 32 16.01 -1.06 -9.75
N ARG A 33 17.08 -1.48 -9.07
CA ARG A 33 17.06 -2.63 -8.16
C ARG A 33 16.18 -2.38 -6.94
N ASN A 34 16.10 -1.13 -6.49
CA ASN A 34 15.15 -0.71 -5.48
C ASN A 34 13.73 -0.75 -6.06
N GLN A 35 13.47 -0.15 -7.22
CA GLN A 35 12.16 -0.13 -7.89
C GLN A 35 11.60 -1.52 -8.21
N LEU A 36 12.44 -2.46 -8.67
CA LEU A 36 12.05 -3.82 -9.05
C LEU A 36 11.56 -4.69 -7.89
N GLY A 37 11.72 -4.24 -6.63
CA GLY A 37 11.24 -4.95 -5.44
C GLY A 37 10.06 -4.29 -4.74
N PHE A 38 9.30 -3.41 -5.42
CA PHE A 38 8.14 -2.74 -4.81
C PHE A 38 6.84 -2.88 -5.61
N ASP A 39 6.86 -3.45 -6.81
CA ASP A 39 5.69 -3.61 -7.69
C ASP A 39 5.08 -5.03 -7.67
N GLU A 40 5.31 -5.79 -6.60
CA GLU A 40 4.71 -7.11 -6.46
C GLU A 40 3.19 -6.99 -6.26
N PRO A 41 2.35 -7.66 -7.05
CA PRO A 41 0.90 -7.48 -6.96
C PRO A 41 0.31 -8.14 -5.70
N ILE A 42 -0.88 -7.67 -5.30
CA ILE A 42 -1.76 -8.38 -4.36
C ILE A 42 -2.99 -8.87 -5.12
N SER A 43 -3.27 -10.16 -5.00
CA SER A 43 -4.56 -10.73 -5.40
C SER A 43 -5.46 -10.79 -4.17
N VAL A 44 -6.62 -10.12 -4.24
CA VAL A 44 -7.60 -10.08 -3.16
C VAL A 44 -8.96 -10.52 -3.65
N THR A 45 -9.67 -11.24 -2.79
CA THR A 45 -11.05 -11.67 -3.01
C THR A 45 -11.88 -11.29 -1.80
N THR A 46 -12.98 -10.59 -2.04
CA THR A 46 -14.01 -10.29 -1.03
C THR A 46 -15.34 -10.87 -1.46
N THR A 47 -16.01 -11.59 -0.56
CA THR A 47 -17.37 -12.09 -0.74
C THR A 47 -18.28 -11.48 0.32
N PHE A 48 -19.48 -11.06 -0.07
CA PHE A 48 -20.47 -10.45 0.81
C PHE A 48 -21.89 -10.66 0.27
N THR A 49 -22.89 -10.24 1.02
CA THR A 49 -24.29 -10.18 0.54
C THR A 49 -24.68 -8.72 0.36
N ASP A 50 -25.21 -8.33 -0.79
CA ASP A 50 -25.57 -6.95 -1.10
C ASP A 50 -26.93 -6.53 -0.51
N TYR A 51 -27.36 -5.28 -0.76
CA TYR A 51 -28.65 -4.78 -0.27
C TYR A 51 -29.89 -5.46 -0.90
N LYS A 52 -29.71 -6.23 -1.98
CA LYS A 52 -30.75 -7.05 -2.62
C LYS A 52 -30.76 -8.49 -2.08
N ASN A 53 -29.96 -8.78 -1.06
CA ASN A 53 -29.73 -10.11 -0.50
C ASN A 53 -29.08 -11.09 -1.49
N GLU A 54 -28.36 -10.59 -2.49
CA GLU A 54 -27.61 -11.41 -3.43
C GLU A 54 -26.16 -11.56 -2.96
N SER A 55 -25.59 -12.77 -3.12
CA SER A 55 -24.17 -12.97 -2.87
C SER A 55 -23.35 -12.32 -3.99
N ARG A 56 -22.33 -11.56 -3.59
CA ARG A 56 -21.38 -10.88 -4.47
C ARG A 56 -19.97 -11.34 -4.16
N THR A 57 -19.15 -11.41 -5.20
CA THR A 57 -17.71 -11.64 -5.09
C THR A 57 -16.99 -10.59 -5.90
N VAL A 58 -16.05 -9.89 -5.27
CA VAL A 58 -15.15 -8.92 -5.91
C VAL A 58 -13.74 -9.48 -5.83
N THR A 59 -13.10 -9.60 -6.99
CA THR A 59 -11.72 -10.05 -7.10
C THR A 59 -10.89 -8.96 -7.76
N GLY A 60 -9.75 -8.63 -7.17
CA GLY A 60 -8.82 -7.64 -7.70
C GLY A 60 -7.39 -8.16 -7.71
N VAL A 61 -6.61 -7.73 -8.69
CA VAL A 61 -5.16 -7.91 -8.73
C VAL A 61 -4.53 -6.53 -8.83
N TYR A 62 -4.09 -6.01 -7.70
CA TYR A 62 -3.65 -4.62 -7.59
C TYR A 62 -2.12 -4.54 -7.55
N LYS A 63 -1.56 -3.48 -8.13
CA LYS A 63 -0.12 -3.23 -8.24
C LYS A 63 0.29 -1.98 -7.49
N PHE A 64 1.57 -1.64 -7.51
CA PHE A 64 2.06 -0.47 -6.78
C PHE A 64 1.40 0.81 -7.30
N LYS A 65 0.90 1.63 -6.37
CA LYS A 65 0.40 2.97 -6.67
C LYS A 65 1.54 3.97 -6.52
N ASP A 66 2.05 4.48 -7.64
CA ASP A 66 3.13 5.47 -7.65
C ASP A 66 2.71 6.77 -6.94
N GLY A 67 3.62 7.34 -6.14
CA GLY A 67 3.45 8.65 -5.50
C GLY A 67 3.09 8.65 -4.00
N ALA A 68 2.65 7.54 -3.42
CA ALA A 68 2.38 7.46 -1.98
C ALA A 68 3.64 7.00 -1.21
N SER A 69 4.47 7.95 -0.76
CA SER A 69 5.78 7.68 -0.16
C SER A 69 5.78 6.88 1.15
N GLY A 70 4.61 6.63 1.75
CA GLY A 70 4.46 5.86 3.00
C GLY A 70 3.60 4.60 2.89
N SER A 71 3.14 4.23 1.69
CA SER A 71 2.16 3.16 1.50
C SER A 71 2.77 1.76 1.36
N ASN A 72 4.09 1.69 1.24
CA ASN A 72 4.86 0.46 1.05
C ASN A 72 6.12 0.48 1.90
N ALA A 73 5.89 0.41 3.21
CA ALA A 73 6.86 0.84 4.20
C ALA A 73 7.04 -0.22 5.30
N LEU A 74 8.30 -0.41 5.67
CA LEU A 74 8.74 -1.03 6.91
C LEU A 74 9.41 0.06 7.75
N ILE A 75 8.70 0.55 8.76
CA ILE A 75 9.11 1.72 9.54
C ILE A 75 9.54 1.26 10.93
N LYS A 76 10.81 1.49 11.29
CA LYS A 76 11.29 1.21 12.65
C LYS A 76 10.85 2.31 13.60
N ASN A 77 10.10 1.92 14.64
CA ASN A 77 9.64 2.80 15.70
C ASN A 77 10.70 2.95 16.80
N ALA A 78 10.63 4.03 17.59
CA ALA A 78 11.58 4.31 18.66
C ALA A 78 11.61 3.22 19.76
N ASN A 79 10.48 2.56 20.00
CA ASN A 79 10.36 1.46 20.96
C ASN A 79 10.85 0.09 20.41
N GLY A 80 11.40 0.05 19.19
CA GLY A 80 11.92 -1.15 18.56
C GLY A 80 10.89 -2.01 17.82
N THR A 81 9.60 -1.64 17.82
CA THR A 81 8.60 -2.28 16.96
C THR A 81 8.70 -1.76 15.53
N TYR A 82 8.01 -2.42 14.60
CA TYR A 82 7.96 -2.04 13.21
C TYR A 82 6.52 -1.80 12.76
N THR A 83 6.27 -0.65 12.15
CA THR A 83 5.01 -0.38 11.45
C THR A 83 5.16 -0.83 10.00
N ILE A 84 4.31 -1.76 9.57
CA ILE A 84 4.25 -2.28 8.22
C ILE A 84 3.05 -1.64 7.53
N ARG A 85 3.26 -1.15 6.30
CA ARG A 85 2.22 -0.66 5.41
C ARG A 85 2.42 -1.26 4.03
N ILE A 86 1.36 -1.86 3.50
CA ILE A 86 1.32 -2.47 2.18
C ILE A 86 0.04 -1.97 1.51
N GLU A 87 0.20 -1.18 0.46
CA GLU A 87 -0.90 -0.68 -0.36
C GLU A 87 -0.65 -1.06 -1.81
N ARG A 88 -1.70 -1.56 -2.44
CA ARG A 88 -1.76 -1.80 -3.88
C ARG A 88 -3.04 -1.22 -4.42
N GLY A 89 -2.96 -0.50 -5.54
CA GLY A 89 -4.12 0.10 -6.19
C GLY A 89 -4.25 -0.37 -7.64
N ASP A 90 -5.41 -0.13 -8.22
CA ASP A 90 -5.56 -0.20 -9.67
C ASP A 90 -4.88 1.01 -10.34
N ALA A 91 -4.22 0.76 -11.47
CA ALA A 91 -3.48 1.80 -12.19
C ALA A 91 -4.41 2.74 -12.97
N ILE A 92 -5.63 2.30 -13.26
CA ILE A 92 -6.62 3.00 -14.08
C ILE A 92 -7.68 3.67 -13.19
N HIS A 93 -8.09 2.99 -12.12
CA HIS A 93 -9.13 3.44 -11.18
C HIS A 93 -8.49 3.77 -9.84
N SER A 94 -8.40 5.07 -9.50
CA SER A 94 -7.79 5.53 -8.25
C SER A 94 -8.49 5.03 -6.99
N ASP A 95 -9.72 4.51 -7.17
CA ASP A 95 -10.70 4.17 -6.15
C ASP A 95 -10.86 2.65 -6.02
N GLU A 96 -9.87 1.88 -6.50
CA GLU A 96 -9.78 0.44 -6.28
C GLU A 96 -8.41 0.06 -5.73
N GLY A 97 -8.40 -0.84 -4.76
CA GLY A 97 -7.16 -1.24 -4.13
C GLY A 97 -7.33 -1.98 -2.81
N VAL A 98 -6.19 -2.37 -2.27
CA VAL A 98 -6.08 -3.03 -0.99
C VAL A 98 -4.98 -2.39 -0.17
N GLU A 99 -5.31 -2.12 1.08
CA GLU A 99 -4.41 -1.65 2.10
C GLU A 99 -4.35 -2.69 3.23
N LEU A 100 -3.14 -2.93 3.70
CA LEU A 100 -2.84 -3.67 4.90
C LEU A 100 -1.86 -2.83 5.72
N TYR A 101 -2.18 -2.63 6.99
CA TYR A 101 -1.25 -2.07 7.94
C TYR A 101 -1.22 -2.92 9.20
N PHE A 102 -0.06 -3.02 9.84
CA PHE A 102 0.06 -3.62 11.16
C PHE A 102 1.35 -3.22 11.86
N THR A 103 1.37 -3.35 13.19
CA THR A 103 2.56 -3.16 14.01
C THR A 103 3.08 -4.51 14.49
N TYR A 104 4.33 -4.82 14.16
CA TYR A 104 5.02 -6.06 14.51
C TYR A 104 6.10 -5.79 15.57
N ASP A 105 6.05 -6.53 16.68
CA ASP A 105 7.13 -6.57 17.66
C ASP A 105 8.05 -7.77 17.35
N PRO A 106 9.31 -7.52 16.93
CA PRO A 106 10.23 -8.59 16.56
C PRO A 106 10.73 -9.41 17.76
N THR A 107 10.63 -8.87 18.98
CA THR A 107 11.08 -9.53 20.21
C THR A 107 10.07 -10.58 20.63
N THR A 108 8.79 -10.22 20.66
CA THR A 108 7.70 -11.11 21.08
C THR A 108 7.05 -11.87 19.91
N LYS A 109 7.36 -11.47 18.68
CA LYS A 109 6.73 -11.95 17.43
C LYS A 109 5.22 -11.70 17.37
N LYS A 110 4.73 -10.71 18.12
CA LYS A 110 3.31 -10.36 18.18
C LYS A 110 2.95 -9.27 17.18
N ILE A 111 1.72 -9.33 16.70
CA ILE A 111 1.04 -8.23 16.02
C ILE A 111 0.23 -7.47 17.07
N LEU A 112 0.49 -6.17 17.24
CA LEU A 112 -0.12 -5.34 18.27
C LEU A 112 -1.40 -4.65 17.77
N GLU A 113 -1.31 -4.12 16.56
CA GLU A 113 -2.39 -3.41 15.88
C GLU A 113 -2.38 -3.86 14.44
N LYS A 114 -3.57 -3.98 13.84
CA LYS A 114 -3.72 -4.31 12.43
C LYS A 114 -4.99 -3.70 11.86
N GLY A 115 -4.93 -3.35 10.59
CA GLY A 115 -6.10 -2.97 9.83
C GLY A 115 -5.93 -3.32 8.36
N SER A 116 -7.06 -3.40 7.68
CA SER A 116 -7.07 -3.62 6.25
C SER A 116 -8.27 -2.95 5.62
N THR A 117 -8.04 -2.40 4.44
CA THR A 117 -9.10 -1.91 3.57
C THR A 117 -9.03 -2.66 2.25
N HIS A 118 -10.14 -3.19 1.75
CA HIS A 118 -10.31 -3.52 0.33
C HIS A 118 -11.41 -2.61 -0.20
N TYR A 119 -11.12 -1.85 -1.25
CA TYR A 119 -12.04 -0.89 -1.86
C TYR A 119 -12.10 -1.12 -3.38
N TRP A 120 -13.25 -0.88 -3.98
CA TRP A 120 -13.55 -1.14 -5.40
C TRP A 120 -14.58 -0.14 -5.95
N GLU A 121 -14.92 -0.22 -7.23
CA GLU A 121 -16.02 0.56 -7.80
C GLU A 121 -17.39 -0.03 -7.43
N ASP A 122 -18.28 0.73 -6.76
CA ASP A 122 -19.66 0.30 -6.53
C ASP A 122 -20.53 0.54 -7.76
N GLN A 123 -21.37 -0.44 -8.11
CA GLN A 123 -22.41 -0.32 -9.13
C GLN A 123 -23.80 0.00 -8.53
N GLY A 124 -23.83 0.66 -7.37
CA GLY A 124 -25.04 1.08 -6.67
C GLY A 124 -25.76 -0.04 -5.89
N THR A 125 -25.05 -1.08 -5.46
CA THR A 125 -25.67 -2.26 -4.82
C THR A 125 -25.21 -2.52 -3.39
N SER A 126 -24.17 -1.82 -2.95
CA SER A 126 -23.52 -1.98 -1.63
C SER A 126 -22.59 -0.81 -1.34
N ASN A 127 -22.02 -0.69 -0.14
CA ASN A 127 -20.78 0.09 -0.03
C ASN A 127 -19.66 -0.64 -0.77
N SER A 128 -18.79 0.07 -1.49
CA SER A 128 -17.69 -0.56 -2.24
C SER A 128 -16.39 -0.71 -1.46
N TYR A 129 -16.49 -1.01 -0.18
CA TYR A 129 -15.31 -1.34 0.60
C TYR A 129 -15.62 -2.17 1.84
N VAL A 130 -14.59 -2.87 2.28
CA VAL A 130 -14.44 -3.43 3.62
C VAL A 130 -13.27 -2.69 4.25
N ASN A 131 -13.49 -1.98 5.35
CA ASN A 131 -12.46 -1.32 6.16
C ASN A 131 -12.53 -1.87 7.58
N VAL A 132 -11.45 -2.49 8.04
CA VAL A 132 -11.41 -3.18 9.32
C VAL A 132 -10.18 -2.72 10.07
N GLN A 133 -10.38 -2.39 11.35
CA GLN A 133 -9.30 -2.03 12.26
C GLN A 133 -9.45 -2.79 13.57
N GLN A 134 -8.36 -3.37 14.06
CA GLN A 134 -8.34 -4.13 15.32
C GLN A 134 -7.13 -3.72 16.16
N TYR A 135 -7.42 -3.17 17.34
CA TYR A 135 -6.46 -2.78 18.37
C TYR A 135 -6.51 -3.76 19.53
N GLU A 136 -5.53 -4.66 19.64
CA GLU A 136 -5.28 -5.66 20.70
C GLU A 136 -6.46 -6.55 21.17
N ALA A 137 -7.62 -5.99 21.48
CA ALA A 137 -8.85 -6.68 21.87
C ALA A 137 -9.58 -7.33 20.69
N ALA A 138 -10.29 -8.41 20.99
CA ALA A 138 -11.24 -9.04 20.08
C ALA A 138 -12.43 -8.09 19.83
N ILE A 139 -12.89 -8.01 18.58
CA ILE A 139 -14.10 -7.28 18.22
C ILE A 139 -15.20 -8.31 17.96
N THR A 140 -16.37 -8.12 18.56
CA THR A 140 -17.51 -9.01 18.40
C THR A 140 -17.88 -9.16 16.92
N GLY A 141 -18.02 -10.42 16.48
CA GLY A 141 -18.38 -10.74 15.10
C GLY A 141 -17.24 -10.56 14.09
N LEU A 142 -16.02 -10.22 14.51
CA LEU A 142 -14.87 -10.09 13.62
C LEU A 142 -13.83 -11.18 13.91
N THR A 143 -13.42 -11.87 12.86
CA THR A 143 -12.19 -12.67 12.85
C THR A 143 -11.22 -12.03 11.86
N PHE A 144 -10.08 -11.52 12.34
CA PHE A 144 -9.03 -10.97 11.50
C PHE A 144 -7.75 -11.79 11.71
N ASN A 145 -7.49 -12.73 10.82
CA ASN A 145 -6.27 -13.52 10.80
C ASN A 145 -5.24 -12.88 9.86
N LEU A 146 -4.09 -12.51 10.41
CA LEU A 146 -2.92 -12.06 9.68
C LEU A 146 -1.77 -12.99 10.07
N ASP A 147 -1.30 -13.78 9.12
CA ASP A 147 -0.20 -14.73 9.32
C ASP A 147 1.05 -14.23 8.58
N ILE A 148 2.12 -13.98 9.34
CA ILE A 148 3.42 -13.58 8.79
C ILE A 148 4.21 -14.85 8.53
N LYS A 149 4.20 -15.32 7.28
CA LYS A 149 4.94 -16.51 6.84
C LYS A 149 6.45 -16.29 6.92
N SER A 150 6.90 -15.09 6.55
CA SER A 150 8.30 -14.67 6.69
C SER A 150 8.41 -13.15 6.76
N ILE A 151 9.40 -12.66 7.50
CA ILE A 151 9.79 -11.26 7.52
C ILE A 151 11.29 -11.13 7.77
N ASP A 152 11.96 -10.33 6.95
CA ASP A 152 13.35 -9.95 7.12
C ASP A 152 13.41 -8.43 7.30
N LEU A 153 13.71 -8.01 8.52
CA LEU A 153 13.73 -6.60 8.92
C LEU A 153 14.96 -5.86 8.33
N GLU A 154 16.01 -6.59 7.99
CA GLU A 154 17.22 -6.03 7.39
C GLU A 154 17.02 -5.78 5.90
N THR A 155 16.38 -6.70 5.17
CA THR A 155 16.16 -6.52 3.73
C THR A 155 14.83 -5.85 3.41
N GLY A 156 13.85 -5.88 4.32
CA GLY A 156 12.47 -5.45 4.08
C GLY A 156 11.62 -6.49 3.35
N SER A 157 12.14 -7.71 3.12
CA SER A 157 11.40 -8.79 2.48
C SER A 157 10.32 -9.32 3.42
N ILE A 158 9.13 -9.58 2.90
CA ILE A 158 7.99 -10.03 3.71
C ILE A 158 7.07 -10.95 2.91
N SER A 159 6.47 -11.92 3.59
CA SER A 159 5.38 -12.74 3.08
C SER A 159 4.29 -12.86 4.12
N VAL A 160 3.05 -12.54 3.74
CA VAL A 160 1.87 -12.58 4.60
C VAL A 160 0.69 -13.24 3.91
N GLU A 161 -0.18 -13.82 4.72
CA GLU A 161 -1.51 -14.31 4.35
C GLU A 161 -2.55 -13.64 5.26
N VAL A 162 -3.63 -13.16 4.66
CA VAL A 162 -4.69 -12.45 5.38
C VAL A 162 -6.03 -13.11 5.09
N LYS A 163 -6.79 -13.34 6.16
CA LYS A 163 -8.19 -13.75 6.11
C LYS A 163 -8.99 -12.95 7.12
N ILE A 164 -10.00 -12.23 6.65
CA ILE A 164 -10.89 -11.39 7.45
C ILE A 164 -12.31 -11.88 7.25
N GLU A 165 -13.02 -12.15 8.33
CA GLU A 165 -14.42 -12.60 8.33
C GLU A 165 -15.21 -11.70 9.29
N GLY A 166 -16.22 -11.03 8.77
CA GLY A 166 -17.19 -10.27 9.57
C GLY A 166 -18.53 -11.01 9.57
N THR A 167 -19.14 -11.16 10.73
CA THR A 167 -20.53 -11.61 10.87
C THR A 167 -21.47 -10.41 10.77
N LYS A 168 -22.78 -10.67 10.81
CA LYS A 168 -23.80 -9.62 10.82
C LYS A 168 -23.63 -8.67 12.02
N GLU A 169 -23.26 -9.19 13.19
CA GLU A 169 -23.05 -8.39 14.40
C GLU A 169 -21.94 -7.34 14.19
N TYR A 170 -20.84 -7.73 13.54
CA TYR A 170 -19.78 -6.79 13.21
C TYR A 170 -20.24 -5.73 12.21
N SER A 171 -20.87 -6.17 11.12
CA SER A 171 -21.34 -5.29 10.05
C SER A 171 -22.36 -4.26 10.52
N GLN A 172 -23.23 -4.61 11.47
CA GLN A 172 -24.21 -3.68 12.03
C GLN A 172 -23.54 -2.58 12.87
N ALA A 173 -22.54 -2.95 13.67
CA ALA A 173 -21.77 -1.99 14.46
C ALA A 173 -20.87 -1.08 13.60
N HIS A 174 -20.57 -1.49 12.36
CA HIS A 174 -19.62 -0.83 11.45
C HIS A 174 -20.24 -0.60 10.06
N SER A 175 -21.50 -0.16 10.01
CA SER A 175 -22.30 -0.06 8.77
C SER A 175 -21.70 0.79 7.66
N GLY A 176 -20.86 1.77 8.02
CA GLY A 176 -20.11 2.62 7.08
C GLY A 176 -18.73 2.08 6.74
N TYR A 177 -18.39 0.86 7.10
CA TYR A 177 -17.09 0.24 6.84
C TYR A 177 -17.18 -1.12 6.16
N VAL A 178 -18.39 -1.53 5.74
CA VAL A 178 -18.66 -2.83 5.14
C VAL A 178 -19.69 -2.69 4.03
N PRO A 179 -19.76 -3.63 3.07
CA PRO A 179 -20.65 -3.52 1.91
C PRO A 179 -22.14 -3.48 2.25
N ASN A 180 -22.54 -4.22 3.28
CA ASN A 180 -23.93 -4.26 3.75
C ASN A 180 -23.92 -4.51 5.25
N SER A 181 -24.50 -3.56 5.99
CA SER A 181 -24.54 -3.59 7.45
C SER A 181 -25.35 -4.76 8.01
N ASN A 182 -26.20 -5.41 7.22
CA ASN A 182 -27.06 -6.50 7.65
C ASN A 182 -26.55 -7.90 7.32
N SER A 183 -25.36 -8.02 6.74
CA SER A 183 -24.78 -9.30 6.33
C SER A 183 -23.32 -9.43 6.72
N GLY A 184 -22.84 -10.67 6.79
CA GLY A 184 -21.40 -10.93 6.92
C GLY A 184 -20.63 -10.66 5.62
N PHE A 185 -19.31 -10.74 5.72
CA PHE A 185 -18.38 -10.70 4.60
C PHE A 185 -17.16 -11.56 4.88
N THR A 186 -16.40 -11.85 3.83
CA THR A 186 -15.09 -12.51 3.92
C THR A 186 -14.13 -11.84 2.95
N THR A 187 -12.93 -11.50 3.39
CA THR A 187 -11.85 -10.96 2.55
C THR A 187 -10.61 -11.82 2.73
N THR A 188 -9.97 -12.22 1.63
CA THR A 188 -8.72 -13.00 1.65
C THR A 188 -7.72 -12.48 0.64
N TYR A 189 -6.45 -12.46 1.02
CA TYR A 189 -5.35 -12.13 0.12
C TYR A 189 -4.00 -12.58 0.68
N THR A 190 -3.03 -12.69 -0.21
CA THR A 190 -1.62 -12.94 0.13
C THR A 190 -0.75 -11.84 -0.45
N PHE A 191 0.35 -11.54 0.24
CA PHE A 191 1.38 -10.67 -0.30
C PHE A 191 2.75 -11.28 -0.05
N THR A 192 3.59 -11.31 -1.09
CA THR A 192 5.01 -11.62 -0.98
C THR A 192 5.76 -10.57 -1.78
N GLY A 193 6.66 -9.83 -1.12
CA GLY A 193 7.40 -8.76 -1.77
C GLY A 193 8.39 -8.12 -0.83
N LYS A 194 8.86 -6.93 -1.19
CA LYS A 194 9.81 -6.17 -0.38
C LYS A 194 9.28 -4.77 -0.09
N LEU A 195 9.60 -4.24 1.08
CA LEU A 195 9.10 -2.96 1.59
C LEU A 195 10.23 -1.94 1.68
N LYS A 196 9.90 -0.66 1.46
CA LYS A 196 10.84 0.45 1.64
C LYS A 196 11.09 0.62 3.14
N LYS A 197 12.36 0.62 3.53
CA LYS A 197 12.72 0.80 4.95
C LYS A 197 12.77 2.27 5.29
N PHE A 198 12.18 2.63 6.43
CA PHE A 198 12.26 3.95 7.03
C PHE A 198 12.64 3.84 8.50
N THR A 199 13.30 4.87 9.01
CA THR A 199 13.57 5.03 10.44
C THR A 199 12.93 6.33 10.88
N VAL A 200 12.14 6.31 11.95
CA VAL A 200 11.67 7.55 12.57
C VAL A 200 12.88 8.20 13.26
N ASN A 201 13.47 9.22 12.63
CA ASN A 201 14.44 10.06 13.31
C ASN A 201 13.67 10.96 14.27
N GLN A 202 13.65 10.65 15.57
CA GLN A 202 13.29 11.67 16.55
C GLN A 202 14.44 12.68 16.67
N PRO A 203 14.17 14.00 16.68
CA PRO A 203 15.15 14.94 17.22
C PRO A 203 15.41 14.58 18.70
N ALA A 204 16.69 14.57 19.06
CA ALA A 204 17.15 14.36 20.43
C ALA A 204 16.68 15.48 21.38
#